data_AF-A0A552V1T8-F1
#
_entry.id   AF-A0A552V1T8-F1
#
_cell.length_a   1.000
_cell.length_b   1.000
_cell.length_c   1.000
_cell.angle_alpha   90.00
_cell.angle_beta   90.00
_cell.angle_gamma   90.00
#
_symmetry.space_group_name_H-M   'P 1'
#
loop_
_entity.id
_entity.type
_entity.pdbx_description
1 polymer ?
#
loop_
_entity_poly.entity_id
_entity_poly.type
_entity_poly.pdbx_seq_one_letter_code
_entity_poly.pdbx_strand_id
1 'polypeptide(L)'
;MLINKFLYYRQCTFMINRQTMYTYTMTFVSPEPVSDIGAISHSPDASQLVAQKIAQRMLELADFNWTTEYSFDNSLSYLQAPYTISFVVEVRVTLDMLTLQDREAIYKRCFEALVKHEVLLTKSHCIENEDTDKIKCILCFDMQSAA
;
A
#
# COMPACT_ATOMS: atom_id res chain seq x y z
N MET A 1 8.32 -30.19 -61.62
CA MET A 1 6.89 -30.57 -61.65
C MET A 1 6.45 -30.74 -60.20
N LEU A 2 5.55 -29.86 -59.72
CA LEU A 2 4.68 -29.93 -58.53
C LEU A 2 5.36 -30.13 -57.15
N ILE A 3 5.58 -29.11 -56.31
CA ILE A 3 4.67 -28.22 -55.55
C ILE A 3 3.97 -28.90 -54.34
N ASN A 4 4.41 -28.43 -53.16
CA ASN A 4 3.65 -28.09 -51.93
C ASN A 4 3.36 -29.08 -50.78
N LYS A 5 3.27 -28.42 -49.60
CA LYS A 5 2.60 -28.76 -48.33
C LYS A 5 3.42 -29.67 -47.40
N PHE A 6 3.82 -29.29 -46.18
CA PHE A 6 3.15 -28.49 -45.17
C PHE A 6 4.15 -27.70 -44.32
N LEU A 7 3.96 -26.38 -44.24
CA LEU A 7 4.43 -25.54 -43.14
C LEU A 7 3.64 -25.92 -41.89
N TYR A 8 4.28 -26.56 -40.91
CA TYR A 8 3.72 -26.74 -39.58
C TYR A 8 3.83 -25.42 -38.82
N TYR A 9 2.72 -24.69 -38.79
CA TYR A 9 2.47 -23.57 -37.88
C TYR A 9 2.64 -24.05 -36.43
N ARG A 10 3.74 -23.67 -35.78
CA ARG A 10 3.85 -23.66 -34.32
C ARG A 10 3.26 -22.34 -33.80
N GLN A 11 1.93 -22.24 -33.83
CA GLN A 11 1.21 -21.34 -32.94
C GLN A 11 1.26 -21.95 -31.54
N CYS A 12 2.31 -21.67 -30.79
CA CYS A 12 2.25 -21.78 -29.34
C CYS A 12 1.44 -20.59 -28.84
N THR A 13 0.19 -20.89 -28.56
CA THR A 13 -0.81 -20.12 -27.84
C THR A 13 -0.16 -19.20 -26.80
N PHE A 14 -0.32 -17.89 -26.98
CA PHE A 14 -0.25 -16.92 -25.91
C PHE A 14 -1.25 -17.36 -24.85
N MET A 15 -0.81 -18.12 -23.85
CA MET A 15 -1.55 -18.24 -22.60
C MET A 15 -1.48 -16.87 -21.96
N ILE A 16 -2.57 -16.10 -22.13
CA ILE A 16 -2.84 -14.93 -21.30
C ILE A 16 -2.93 -15.48 -19.88
N ASN A 17 -1.79 -15.47 -19.18
CA ASN A 17 -1.72 -15.65 -17.74
C ASN A 17 -2.50 -14.47 -17.17
N ARG A 18 -3.82 -14.65 -16.97
CA ARG A 18 -4.57 -13.81 -16.04
C ARG A 18 -3.99 -14.15 -14.67
N GLN A 19 -2.88 -13.50 -14.33
CA GLN A 19 -2.37 -13.52 -12.97
C GLN A 19 -3.53 -13.03 -12.10
N THR A 20 -4.02 -13.91 -11.23
CA THR A 20 -5.01 -13.53 -10.24
C THR A 20 -4.35 -12.48 -9.36
N MET A 21 -4.87 -11.26 -9.44
CA MET A 21 -4.37 -10.11 -8.72
C MET A 21 -5.10 -10.03 -7.39
N TYR A 22 -4.36 -9.97 -6.30
CA TYR A 22 -4.90 -9.95 -4.96
C TYR A 22 -4.58 -8.62 -4.29
N THR A 23 -5.58 -8.03 -3.64
CA THR A 23 -5.41 -6.76 -2.93
C THR A 23 -5.01 -7.03 -1.49
N TYR A 24 -3.90 -6.45 -1.09
CA TYR A 24 -3.38 -6.52 0.27
C TYR A 24 -3.22 -5.13 0.87
N THR A 25 -3.37 -5.02 2.18
CA THR A 25 -3.16 -3.81 2.96
C THR A 25 -1.89 -3.97 3.77
N MET A 26 -0.93 -3.07 3.53
CA MET A 26 0.26 -2.91 4.38
C MET A 26 0.02 -1.79 5.38
N THR A 27 0.22 -2.07 6.66
CA THR A 27 0.05 -1.09 7.74
C THR A 27 1.40 -0.70 8.30
N PHE A 28 1.71 0.59 8.21
CA PHE A 28 2.88 1.20 8.80
C PHE A 28 2.49 2.07 9.98
N VAL A 29 3.34 2.14 11.00
CA VAL A 29 3.08 2.90 12.23
C VAL A 29 4.27 3.74 12.64
N SER A 30 4.01 4.84 13.34
CA SER A 30 5.02 5.62 14.06
C SER A 30 4.52 5.93 15.47
N PRO A 31 5.31 5.61 16.52
CA PRO A 31 5.05 6.09 17.87
C PRO A 31 5.35 7.58 18.03
N GLU A 32 6.22 8.13 17.18
CA GLU A 32 6.57 9.54 17.20
C GLU A 32 5.57 10.36 16.39
N PRO A 33 5.18 11.56 16.88
CA PRO A 33 4.39 12.48 16.09
C PRO A 33 5.21 12.92 14.86
N VAL A 34 4.63 12.75 13.69
CA VAL A 34 5.20 13.31 12.46
C VAL A 34 4.71 14.76 12.37
N SER A 35 5.63 15.73 12.47
CA SER A 35 5.32 17.17 12.56
C SER A 35 4.42 17.69 11.43
N ASP A 36 4.43 16.99 10.29
CA ASP A 36 3.82 17.47 9.05
C ASP A 36 2.55 16.68 8.68
N ILE A 37 1.95 15.91 9.60
CA ILE A 37 0.82 15.00 9.30
C ILE A 37 -0.37 15.73 8.66
N GLY A 38 -0.77 16.88 9.22
CA GLY A 38 -1.86 17.67 8.66
C GLY A 38 -1.53 18.22 7.27
N ALA A 39 -0.26 18.47 6.97
CA ALA A 39 0.16 18.85 5.63
C ALA A 39 0.12 17.66 4.67
N ILE A 40 0.48 16.45 5.12
CA ILE A 40 0.43 15.23 4.31
C ILE A 40 -1.01 14.93 3.88
N SER A 41 -2.00 15.06 4.77
CA SER A 41 -3.40 14.73 4.46
C SER A 41 -4.05 15.61 3.38
N HIS A 42 -3.45 16.76 3.08
CA HIS A 42 -3.93 17.71 2.07
C HIS A 42 -2.96 17.88 0.91
N SER A 43 -1.83 17.19 0.92
CA SER A 43 -0.81 17.31 -0.11
C SER A 43 -1.16 16.46 -1.34
N PRO A 44 -1.06 17.00 -2.57
CA PRO A 44 -1.10 16.19 -3.77
C PRO A 44 0.05 15.16 -3.82
N ASP A 45 1.13 15.42 -3.08
CA ASP A 45 2.34 14.58 -3.00
C ASP A 45 2.34 13.68 -1.75
N ALA A 46 1.17 13.42 -1.14
CA ALA A 46 1.05 12.65 0.09
C ALA A 46 1.76 11.27 0.03
N SER A 47 1.65 10.57 -1.11
CA SER A 47 2.29 9.27 -1.31
C SER A 47 3.82 9.36 -1.32
N GLN A 48 4.38 10.40 -1.94
CA GLN A 48 5.82 10.65 -1.95
C GLN A 48 6.33 11.02 -0.55
N LEU A 49 5.59 11.84 0.20
CA LEU A 49 5.94 12.20 1.58
C LEU A 49 5.96 10.95 2.48
N VAL A 50 4.96 10.08 2.36
CA VAL A 50 4.94 8.79 3.07
C VAL A 50 6.14 7.92 2.66
N ALA A 51 6.44 7.80 1.36
CA ALA A 51 7.61 7.05 0.90
C ALA A 51 8.91 7.57 1.51
N GLN A 52 9.09 8.88 1.60
CA GLN A 52 10.27 9.48 2.25
C GLN A 52 10.36 9.09 3.73
N LYS A 53 9.25 9.14 4.47
CA LYS A 53 9.21 8.74 5.89
C LYS A 53 9.53 7.25 6.08
N ILE A 54 9.03 6.39 5.18
CA ILE A 54 9.40 4.96 5.17
C ILE A 54 10.90 4.79 4.90
N ALA A 55 11.46 5.47 3.89
CA ALA A 55 12.89 5.40 3.56
C ALA A 55 13.80 5.88 4.69
N GLN A 56 13.34 6.89 5.44
CA GLN A 56 14.01 7.42 6.63
C GLN A 56 13.84 6.55 7.88
N ARG A 57 13.12 5.42 7.79
CA ARG A 57 12.78 4.53 8.91
C ARG A 57 11.99 5.24 10.02
N MET A 58 11.24 6.28 9.67
CA MET A 58 10.30 6.93 10.59
C MET A 58 8.96 6.18 10.68
N LEU A 59 8.76 5.18 9.80
CA LEU A 59 7.59 4.34 9.77
C LEU A 59 8.02 2.88 9.80
N GLU A 60 7.44 2.12 10.71
CA GLU A 60 7.70 0.69 10.88
C GLU A 60 6.53 -0.12 10.31
N LEU A 61 6.84 -1.22 9.62
CA LEU A 61 5.83 -2.15 9.15
C LEU A 61 5.24 -2.90 10.35
N ALA A 62 3.98 -2.61 10.68
CA ALA A 62 3.25 -3.28 11.76
C ALA A 62 2.53 -4.55 11.26
N ASP A 63 1.88 -4.45 10.09
CA ASP A 63 0.98 -5.52 9.65
C ASP A 63 0.90 -5.65 8.12
N PHE A 64 0.50 -6.85 7.68
CA PHE A 64 0.26 -7.21 6.29
C PHE A 64 -0.93 -8.16 6.20
N ASN A 65 -2.05 -7.67 5.68
CA ASN A 65 -3.30 -8.41 5.63
C ASN A 65 -3.92 -8.44 4.24
N TRP A 66 -4.67 -9.50 3.97
CA TRP A 66 -5.53 -9.57 2.81
C TRP A 66 -6.70 -8.58 2.95
N THR A 67 -6.91 -7.73 1.95
CA THR A 67 -7.81 -6.56 2.08
C THR A 67 -9.28 -6.93 2.30
N THR A 68 -9.80 -8.04 1.74
CA THR A 68 -11.22 -8.38 1.89
C THR A 68 -11.66 -8.70 3.32
N GLU A 69 -10.72 -8.96 4.23
CA GLU A 69 -11.00 -9.20 5.66
C GLU A 69 -10.54 -8.02 6.54
N TYR A 70 -10.06 -6.93 5.92
CA TYR A 70 -9.46 -5.83 6.65
C TYR A 70 -10.50 -4.75 7.00
N SER A 71 -10.75 -4.56 8.30
CA SER A 71 -11.58 -3.46 8.83
C SER A 71 -10.72 -2.25 9.21
N PHE A 72 -11.26 -1.05 8.99
CA PHE A 72 -10.68 0.21 9.49
C PHE A 72 -10.54 0.22 11.03
N ASP A 73 -11.33 -0.59 11.74
CA ASP A 73 -11.22 -0.73 13.20
C ASP A 73 -9.86 -1.29 13.61
N ASN A 74 -9.22 -2.10 12.76
CA ASN A 74 -7.88 -2.62 13.00
C ASN A 74 -6.86 -1.48 13.09
N SER A 75 -6.94 -0.53 12.16
CA SER A 75 -6.10 0.68 12.13
C SER A 75 -6.37 1.58 13.34
N LEU A 76 -7.64 1.73 13.70
CA LEU A 76 -8.05 2.53 14.87
C LEU A 76 -7.50 1.97 16.18
N SER A 77 -7.39 0.65 16.29
CA SER A 77 -6.84 -0.01 17.48
C SER A 77 -5.40 0.42 17.79
N TYR A 78 -4.58 0.73 16.78
CA TYR A 78 -3.22 1.25 16.98
C TYR A 78 -3.20 2.62 17.66
N LEU A 79 -4.25 3.44 17.46
CA LEU A 79 -4.34 4.75 18.11
C LEU A 79 -4.81 4.67 19.57
N GLN A 80 -5.27 3.49 20.02
CA GLN A 80 -5.82 3.27 21.35
C GLN A 80 -4.87 2.46 22.24
N ALA A 81 -5.12 2.47 23.55
CA ALA A 81 -4.37 1.65 24.49
C ALA A 81 -4.49 0.15 24.13
N PRO A 82 -3.43 -0.66 24.29
CA PRO A 82 -2.16 -0.35 24.95
C PRO A 82 -1.11 0.31 24.04
N TYR A 83 -1.45 0.60 22.79
CA TYR A 83 -0.50 1.14 21.83
C TYR A 83 -0.30 2.66 22.00
N THR A 84 0.94 3.11 21.84
CA THR A 84 1.32 4.52 21.87
C THR A 84 1.64 5.03 20.47
N ILE A 85 0.87 4.59 19.46
CA ILE A 85 1.07 5.02 18.08
C ILE A 85 0.42 6.39 17.87
N SER A 86 1.19 7.28 17.25
CA SER A 86 0.73 8.61 16.86
C SER A 86 0.27 8.64 15.41
N PHE A 87 0.76 7.73 14.58
CA PHE A 87 0.50 7.80 13.14
C PHE A 87 0.44 6.41 12.52
N VAL A 88 -0.59 6.19 11.71
CA VAL A 88 -0.82 4.93 10.99
C VAL A 88 -0.96 5.25 9.51
N VAL A 89 -0.30 4.47 8.67
CA VAL A 89 -0.44 4.54 7.22
C VAL A 89 -0.83 3.18 6.68
N GLU A 90 -1.90 3.15 5.91
CA GLU A 90 -2.35 1.96 5.20
C GLU A 90 -2.09 2.15 3.73
N VAL A 91 -1.47 1.16 3.11
CA VAL A 91 -1.22 1.16 1.68
C VAL A 91 -1.81 -0.10 1.09
N ARG A 92 -2.88 0.06 0.32
CA ARG A 92 -3.52 -1.03 -0.39
C ARG A 92 -2.90 -1.19 -1.77
N VAL A 93 -2.31 -2.35 -2.00
CA VAL A 93 -1.59 -2.67 -3.24
C VAL A 93 -2.10 -3.96 -3.83
N THR A 94 -2.05 -4.02 -5.15
CA THR A 94 -2.32 -5.23 -5.91
C THR A 94 -1.04 -6.03 -6.09
N LEU A 95 -1.07 -7.27 -5.66
CA LEU A 95 0.07 -8.19 -5.69
C LEU A 95 -0.25 -9.39 -6.58
N ASP A 96 0.76 -9.84 -7.32
CA ASP A 96 0.72 -11.12 -8.02
C ASP A 96 1.21 -12.28 -7.12
N MET A 97 0.93 -13.51 -7.54
CA MET A 97 1.29 -14.71 -6.79
C MET A 97 2.81 -14.86 -6.55
N LEU A 98 3.65 -14.28 -7.40
CA LEU A 98 5.10 -14.37 -7.24
C LEU A 98 5.56 -13.41 -6.14
N THR A 99 5.02 -12.21 -6.11
CA THR A 99 5.30 -11.20 -5.10
C THR A 99 4.89 -11.67 -3.71
N LEU A 100 3.78 -12.42 -3.61
CA LEU A 100 3.28 -12.94 -2.31
C LEU A 100 4.18 -13.96 -1.63
N GLN A 101 5.15 -14.54 -2.35
CA GLN A 101 6.03 -15.57 -1.79
C GLN A 101 7.14 -15.00 -0.91
N ASP A 102 7.37 -13.68 -0.96
CA ASP A 102 8.48 -13.04 -0.28
C ASP A 102 8.06 -11.72 0.36
N ARG A 103 8.30 -11.61 1.67
CA ARG A 103 8.02 -10.41 2.46
C ARG A 103 8.81 -9.20 1.96
N GLU A 104 10.05 -9.39 1.49
CA GLU A 104 10.85 -8.31 0.94
C GLU A 104 10.26 -7.82 -0.39
N ALA A 105 9.86 -8.74 -1.27
CA ALA A 105 9.17 -8.40 -2.51
C ALA A 105 7.86 -7.63 -2.28
N ILE A 106 7.06 -8.04 -1.29
CA ILE A 106 5.83 -7.33 -0.89
C ILE A 106 6.14 -5.89 -0.45
N TYR A 107 7.10 -5.74 0.47
CA TYR A 107 7.52 -4.42 0.95
C TYR A 107 8.02 -3.54 -0.18
N LYS A 108 8.89 -4.09 -1.04
CA LYS A 108 9.44 -3.39 -2.20
C LYS A 108 8.35 -2.94 -3.15
N ARG A 109 7.38 -3.81 -3.46
CA ARG A 109 6.26 -3.49 -4.34
C ARG A 109 5.41 -2.34 -3.79
N CYS A 110 5.15 -2.33 -2.48
CA CYS A 110 4.43 -1.25 -1.81
C CYS A 110 5.21 0.06 -1.82
N PHE A 111 6.49 0.01 -1.50
CA PHE A 111 7.35 1.19 -1.55
C PHE A 111 7.41 1.77 -2.97
N GLU A 112 7.55 0.92 -3.99
CA GLU A 112 7.51 1.35 -5.39
C GLU A 112 6.15 1.97 -5.77
N ALA A 113 5.02 1.44 -5.27
CA ALA A 113 3.70 1.99 -5.54
C ALA A 113 3.58 3.43 -5.04
N LEU A 114 4.11 3.71 -3.83
CA LEU A 114 4.14 5.05 -3.27
C LEU A 114 5.02 6.00 -4.07
N VAL A 115 6.25 5.57 -4.42
CA VAL A 115 7.22 6.38 -5.18
C VAL A 115 6.74 6.68 -6.60
N LYS A 116 6.08 5.72 -7.25
CA LYS A 116 5.53 5.87 -8.61
C LYS A 116 4.16 6.55 -8.63
N HIS A 117 3.65 7.00 -7.48
CA HIS A 117 2.30 7.56 -7.32
C HIS A 117 1.18 6.63 -7.86
N GLU A 118 1.38 5.32 -7.82
CA GLU A 118 0.37 4.32 -8.23
C GLU A 118 -0.75 4.19 -7.19
N VAL A 119 -0.53 4.69 -5.99
CA VAL A 119 -1.52 4.79 -4.91
C VAL A 119 -1.84 6.26 -4.59
N LEU A 120 -3.08 6.53 -4.24
CA LEU A 120 -3.58 7.85 -3.86
C LEU A 120 -4.16 7.82 -2.46
N LEU A 121 -4.00 8.91 -1.73
CA LEU A 121 -4.67 9.11 -0.45
C LEU A 121 -6.18 9.19 -0.69
N THR A 122 -6.93 8.18 -0.24
CA THR A 122 -8.40 8.10 -0.40
C THR A 122 -9.14 8.47 0.86
N LYS A 123 -8.52 8.25 2.03
CA LYS A 123 -9.10 8.55 3.33
C LYS A 123 -8.03 9.06 4.28
N SER A 124 -8.40 10.05 5.09
CA SER A 124 -7.63 10.48 6.25
C SER A 124 -8.57 10.58 7.45
N HIS A 125 -8.07 10.19 8.62
CA HIS A 125 -8.81 10.32 9.87
C HIS A 125 -7.84 10.78 10.96
N CYS A 126 -8.08 11.96 11.52
CA CYS A 126 -7.25 12.53 12.57
C CYS A 126 -8.09 12.76 13.83
N ILE A 127 -7.52 12.40 14.97
CA ILE A 127 -8.08 12.57 16.30
C ILE A 127 -7.15 13.52 17.05
N GLU A 128 -7.69 14.65 17.46
CA GLU A 128 -7.01 15.59 18.33
C GLU A 128 -7.35 15.23 19.78
N ASN A 129 -6.33 15.14 20.63
CA ASN A 129 -6.53 14.92 22.06
C ASN A 129 -6.34 16.23 22.81
N GLU A 130 -7.46 16.79 23.29
CA GLU A 130 -7.52 18.07 24.01
C GLU A 130 -6.57 18.15 25.21
N ASP A 131 -6.28 17.01 25.86
CA ASP A 131 -5.45 16.97 27.07
C ASP A 131 -3.94 16.96 26.80
N THR A 132 -3.52 16.60 25.57
CA THR A 132 -2.11 16.37 25.26
C THR A 132 -1.57 17.18 24.09
N ASP A 133 -2.44 17.93 23.39
CA ASP A 133 -2.11 18.66 22.15
C ASP A 133 -1.47 17.75 21.07
N LYS A 134 -1.71 16.44 21.18
CA LYS A 134 -1.19 15.44 20.26
C LYS A 134 -2.27 15.04 19.28
N ILE A 135 -1.98 15.25 18.01
CA ILE A 135 -2.79 14.76 16.90
C ILE A 135 -2.35 13.34 16.58
N LYS A 136 -3.32 12.43 16.50
CA LYS A 136 -3.15 11.08 16.00
C LYS A 136 -3.84 10.95 14.66
N CYS A 137 -3.22 10.32 13.66
CA CYS A 137 -3.88 10.17 12.36
C CYS A 137 -3.69 8.79 11.73
N ILE A 138 -4.66 8.42 10.90
CA ILE A 138 -4.66 7.29 9.98
C ILE A 138 -4.77 7.84 8.56
N LEU A 139 -3.86 7.45 7.68
CA LEU A 139 -3.92 7.74 6.26
C LEU A 139 -4.11 6.44 5.48
N CYS A 140 -5.09 6.39 4.59
CA CYS A 140 -5.36 5.23 3.74
C CYS A 140 -5.04 5.57 2.29
N PHE A 141 -4.16 4.80 1.69
CA PHE A 141 -3.78 4.88 0.29
C PHE A 141 -4.33 3.68 -0.47
N ASP A 142 -5.03 3.93 -1.58
CA ASP A 142 -5.53 2.87 -2.46
C ASP A 142 -4.90 2.99 -3.85
N MET A 143 -4.75 1.85 -4.54
CA MET A 143 -4.35 1.83 -5.95
C MET A 143 -5.25 2.74 -6.79
N GLN A 144 -4.65 3.51 -7.68
CA GLN A 144 -5.38 4.22 -8.72
C GLN A 144 -6.18 3.19 -9.53
N SER A 145 -7.50 3.33 -9.49
CA SER A 145 -8.35 2.60 -10.42
C SER A 145 -8.03 3.14 -11.82
N ALA A 146 -7.71 2.25 -12.76
CA ALA A 146 -7.60 2.65 -14.15
C ALA A 146 -8.93 3.30 -14.57
N ALA A 147 -8.90 4.60 -14.87
CA ALA A 147 -10.04 5.37 -15.34
C ALA A 147 -10.45 4.94 -16.75
#